data_AF-A0A642C8R2-F1
#
_entry.id   AF-A0A642C8R2-F1
#
_cell.length_a   1.000
_cell.length_b   1.000
_cell.length_c   1.000
_cell.angle_alpha   90.00
_cell.angle_beta   90.00
_cell.angle_gamma   90.00
#
_symmetry.space_group_name_H-M   'P 1'
#
loop_
_entity.id
_entity.type
_entity.pdbx_description
1 polymer ?
#
loop_
_entity_poly.entity_id
_entity_poly.type
_entity_poly.pdbx_seq_one_letter_code
_entity_poly.pdbx_strand_id
1 'polypeptide(L)'
;MFKAIVRFSIRKKLFVGLTTLFLFIGGIYAMLTLPIDAVPDITNNQVQIVTVSPTLAPQEVEQLITMPIEIAMSNIMNVEDIRSVSRFGLSVV
;
A
#
# COMPACT_ATOMS: atom_id res chain seq x y z
N MET A 1 -14.41 -36.35 23.15
CA MET A 1 -14.46 -35.45 21.97
C MET A 1 -13.55 -35.93 20.84
N PHE A 2 -12.21 -35.93 20.98
CA PHE A 2 -11.28 -36.34 19.91
C PHE A 2 -11.50 -37.77 19.37
N LYS A 3 -11.79 -38.74 20.24
CA LYS A 3 -12.12 -40.12 19.82
C LYS A 3 -13.34 -40.21 18.90
N ALA A 4 -14.30 -39.28 19.03
CA ALA A 4 -15.47 -39.23 18.16
C ALA A 4 -15.14 -38.67 16.77
N ILE A 5 -14.28 -37.65 16.69
CA ILE A 5 -13.79 -37.07 15.43
C ILE A 5 -12.97 -38.11 14.65
N VAL A 6 -12.07 -38.83 15.33
CA VAL A 6 -11.27 -39.89 14.71
C VAL A 6 -12.16 -41.04 14.22
N ARG A 7 -13.14 -41.47 15.03
CA ARG A 7 -14.09 -42.52 14.63
C ARG A 7 -14.96 -42.10 13.44
N PHE A 8 -15.37 -40.83 13.38
CA PHE A 8 -16.09 -40.25 12.25
C PHE A 8 -15.22 -40.23 10.99
N SER A 9 -13.96 -39.80 11.12
CA SER A 9 -12.98 -39.76 10.03
C SER A 9 -12.73 -41.15 9.42
N ILE A 10 -12.56 -42.17 10.27
CA ILE A 10 -12.37 -43.57 9.84
C ILE A 10 -13.64 -44.14 9.19
N ARG A 11 -14.83 -43.86 9.75
CA ARG A 11 -16.11 -44.37 9.22
C ARG A 11 -16.48 -43.72 7.87
N LYS A 12 -16.09 -42.46 7.63
CA LYS A 12 -16.35 -41.71 6.40
C LYS A 12 -15.06 -41.42 5.62
N LYS A 13 -14.21 -42.44 5.46
CA LYS A 13 -12.91 -42.36 4.77
C LYS A 13 -12.94 -41.70 3.38
N LEU A 14 -14.00 -41.93 2.60
CA LEU A 14 -14.19 -41.32 1.28
C LEU A 14 -14.44 -39.82 1.36
N PHE A 15 -15.26 -39.38 2.32
CA PHE A 15 -15.56 -37.97 2.53
C PHE A 15 -14.30 -37.20 2.93
N VAL A 16 -13.55 -37.74 3.91
CA VAL A 16 -12.29 -37.14 4.36
C VAL A 16 -11.27 -37.09 3.23
N GLY A 17 -11.13 -38.16 2.44
CA GLY A 17 -10.23 -38.19 1.28
C GLY A 17 -10.56 -37.13 0.23
N LEU A 18 -11.85 -36.96 -0.11
CA LEU A 18 -12.30 -35.94 -1.07
C LEU A 18 -12.08 -34.52 -0.53
N THR A 19 -12.37 -34.26 0.74
CA THR A 19 -12.13 -32.95 1.36
C THR A 19 -10.64 -32.61 1.38
N THR A 20 -9.77 -33.57 1.69
CA THR A 20 -8.32 -33.38 1.64
C THR A 20 -7.85 -33.09 0.22
N LEU A 21 -8.36 -33.82 -0.78
CA LEU A 21 -8.01 -33.59 -2.19
C LEU A 21 -8.45 -32.19 -2.65
N PHE A 22 -9.65 -31.77 -2.27
CA PHE A 22 -10.16 -30.43 -2.60
C PHE A 22 -9.33 -29.33 -1.94
N LEU A 23 -8.96 -29.50 -0.66
CA LEU A 23 -8.04 -28.60 0.04
C LEU A 23 -6.67 -28.54 -0.63
N PHE A 24 -6.16 -29.67 -1.10
CA PHE A 24 -4.87 -29.75 -1.77
C PHE A 24 -4.88 -28.97 -3.10
N ILE A 25 -5.91 -29.18 -3.92
CA ILE A 25 -6.09 -28.44 -5.18
C ILE A 25 -6.27 -26.94 -4.92
N GLY A 26 -7.11 -26.59 -3.94
CA GLY A 26 -7.32 -25.20 -3.54
C GLY A 26 -6.04 -24.54 -3.02
N GLY A 27 -5.22 -25.29 -2.27
CA GLY A 27 -3.91 -24.84 -1.79
C GLY A 27 -2.91 -24.60 -2.91
N ILE A 28 -2.85 -25.48 -3.92
CA ILE A 28 -2.02 -25.28 -5.11
C ILE A 28 -2.48 -24.03 -5.87
N TYR A 29 -3.79 -23.88 -6.08
CA TYR A 29 -4.33 -22.71 -6.77
C TYR A 29 -4.01 -21.41 -6.03
N ALA A 30 -4.15 -21.40 -4.70
CA ALA A 30 -3.80 -20.25 -3.88
C ALA A 30 -2.30 -19.94 -3.93
N MET A 31 -1.44 -20.97 -3.92
CA MET A 31 0.01 -20.79 -4.04
C MET A 31 0.42 -20.19 -5.40
N LEU A 32 -0.25 -20.58 -6.48
CA LEU A 32 0.04 -20.08 -7.83
C LEU A 32 -0.58 -18.70 -8.11
N THR A 33 -1.67 -18.34 -7.43
CA THR A 33 -2.33 -17.04 -7.61
C THR A 33 -1.90 -15.98 -6.60
N LEU A 34 -1.14 -16.35 -5.57
CA LEU A 34 -0.61 -15.37 -4.63
C LEU A 34 0.40 -14.48 -5.35
N PRO A 35 0.22 -13.15 -5.37
CA PRO A 35 1.25 -12.25 -5.85
C PRO A 35 2.46 -12.37 -4.93
N ILE A 36 3.61 -12.72 -5.50
CA ILE A 36 4.88 -12.80 -4.78
C ILE A 36 5.61 -11.49 -5.06
N ASP A 37 5.65 -10.61 -4.06
CA ASP A 37 6.50 -9.43 -4.09
C ASP A 37 7.83 -9.75 -3.37
N ALA A 38 8.94 -9.50 -4.07
CA ALA A 38 10.28 -9.88 -3.61
C ALA A 38 10.81 -8.99 -2.48
N VAL A 39 10.18 -7.84 -2.25
CA VAL A 39 10.54 -6.88 -1.22
C VAL A 39 9.28 -6.38 -0.54
N PRO A 40 9.27 -6.23 0.79
CA PRO A 40 8.19 -5.50 1.42
C PRO A 40 8.20 -4.07 0.88
N ASP A 41 7.03 -3.53 0.59
CA ASP A 41 6.91 -2.11 0.27
C ASP A 41 7.27 -1.30 1.53
N ILE A 42 8.45 -0.69 1.48
CA ILE A 42 8.99 0.20 2.53
C ILE A 42 8.76 1.67 2.18
N THR A 43 7.96 1.95 1.16
CA THR A 43 7.67 3.31 0.72
C THR A 43 6.67 3.94 1.66
N ASN A 44 6.98 5.14 2.17
CA ASN A 44 6.03 5.90 2.96
C ASN A 44 4.88 6.39 2.08
N ASN A 45 3.68 6.53 2.66
CA ASN A 45 2.55 7.14 1.96
C ASN A 45 2.81 8.65 1.81
N GLN A 46 3.23 9.08 0.62
CA GLN A 46 3.57 10.46 0.31
C GLN A 46 2.67 11.00 -0.81
N VAL A 47 2.23 12.25 -0.66
CA VAL A 47 1.52 13.00 -1.71
C VAL A 47 2.44 14.11 -2.18
N GLN A 48 2.66 14.21 -3.50
CA GLN A 48 3.53 15.22 -4.10
C GLN A 48 2.71 16.17 -4.98
N ILE A 49 2.84 17.47 -4.72
CA ILE A 49 2.21 18.56 -5.47
C ILE A 49 3.29 19.25 -6.29
N VAL A 50 3.24 19.10 -7.61
CA VAL A 50 4.17 19.76 -8.53
C VAL A 50 3.47 20.92 -9.22
N THR A 51 3.94 22.14 -8.96
CA THR A 51 3.44 23.36 -9.61
C THR A 51 4.54 23.95 -10.50
N VAL A 52 4.26 24.13 -11.78
CA VAL A 52 5.21 24.68 -12.76
C VAL A 52 4.87 26.14 -13.03
N SER A 53 5.85 27.05 -12.89
CA SER A 53 5.69 28.49 -13.13
C SER A 53 6.89 29.06 -13.89
N PRO A 54 6.97 28.85 -15.21
CA PRO A 54 8.20 28.98 -16.00
C PRO A 54 8.83 30.38 -16.07
N THR A 55 8.12 31.42 -15.62
CA THR A 55 8.58 32.82 -15.68
C THR A 55 9.03 33.40 -14.34
N LEU A 56 8.76 32.71 -13.21
CA LEU A 56 9.02 33.23 -11.88
C LEU A 56 10.42 32.85 -11.38
N ALA A 57 11.11 33.81 -10.76
CA ALA A 57 12.35 33.56 -10.05
C ALA A 57 12.12 32.64 -8.83
N PRO A 58 13.13 31.90 -8.33
CA PRO A 58 12.96 30.98 -7.20
C PRO A 58 12.36 31.64 -5.95
N GLN A 59 12.76 32.87 -5.63
CA GLN A 59 12.19 33.65 -4.52
C GLN A 59 10.71 33.98 -4.73
N GLU A 60 10.30 34.28 -5.97
CA GLU A 60 8.91 34.59 -6.29
C GLU A 60 8.06 33.32 -6.27
N VAL A 61 8.60 32.18 -6.73
CA VAL A 61 7.96 30.86 -6.62
C VAL A 61 7.74 30.50 -5.15
N GLU A 62 8.73 30.74 -4.29
CA GLU A 62 8.63 30.43 -2.86
C GLU A 62 7.53 31.26 -2.18
N GLN A 63 7.53 32.58 -2.39
CA GLN A 63 6.59 33.47 -1.73
C GLN A 63 5.16 33.38 -2.29
N LEU A 64 5.01 33.21 -3.60
CA LEU A 64 3.70 33.28 -4.26
C LEU A 64 3.03 31.92 -4.41
N ILE A 65 3.79 30.82 -4.43
CA ILE A 65 3.28 29.48 -4.71
C ILE A 65 3.55 28.54 -3.54
N THR A 66 4.83 28.33 -3.20
CA THR A 66 5.22 27.32 -2.21
C THR A 66 4.68 27.65 -0.82
N MET A 67 4.85 28.87 -0.33
CA MET A 67 4.47 29.25 1.03
C MET A 67 2.94 29.16 1.26
N PRO A 68 2.06 29.65 0.36
CA PRO A 68 0.62 29.44 0.48
C PRO A 68 0.21 27.96 0.47
N ILE A 69 0.86 27.13 -0.37
CA ILE A 69 0.57 25.69 -0.44
C ILE A 69 1.00 25.01 0.86
N GLU A 70 2.18 25.32 1.39
CA GLU A 70 2.68 24.75 2.64
C GLU A 70 1.79 25.10 3.85
N ILE A 71 1.31 26.35 3.92
CA ILE A 71 0.37 26.79 4.96
C ILE A 71 -0.98 26.05 4.82
N ALA A 72 -1.47 25.86 3.59
CA ALA A 72 -2.69 25.10 3.36
C ALA A 72 -2.52 23.62 3.75
N MET A 73 -1.36 23.01 3.45
CA MET A 73 -1.06 21.62 3.81
C MET A 73 -0.83 21.41 5.30
N SER A 74 -0.37 22.42 6.02
CA SER A 74 -0.20 22.38 7.49
C SER A 74 -1.51 22.12 8.25
N ASN A 75 -2.67 22.34 7.61
CA ASN A 75 -3.98 22.05 8.20
C ASN A 75 -4.49 20.63 7.93
N ILE A 76 -3.74 19.81 7.17
CA ILE A 76 -4.14 18.44 6.85
C ILE A 76 -3.83 17.54 8.05
N MET A 77 -4.85 16.79 8.49
CA MET A 77 -4.71 15.81 9.58
C MET A 77 -3.88 14.62 9.10
N ASN A 78 -3.03 14.08 9.99
CA ASN A 78 -2.24 12.87 9.78
C ASN A 78 -1.04 13.02 8.81
N VAL A 79 -0.42 14.20 8.77
CA VAL A 79 0.85 14.46 8.06
C VAL A 79 1.99 14.44 9.09
N GLU A 80 3.02 13.62 8.86
CA GLU A 80 4.21 13.54 9.74
C GLU A 80 5.25 14.61 9.40
N ASP A 81 5.57 14.77 8.11
CA ASP A 81 6.58 15.69 7.60
C ASP A 81 6.03 16.42 6.35
N ILE A 82 6.26 17.73 6.26
CA ILE A 82 6.04 18.53 5.04
C ILE A 82 7.41 18.98 4.52
N ARG A 83 7.68 18.77 3.22
CA ARG A 83 8.95 19.15 2.60
C ARG A 83 8.70 19.85 1.29
N SER A 84 9.07 21.12 1.23
CA SER A 84 8.97 21.93 0.03
C SER A 84 10.33 22.16 -0.64
N VAL A 85 10.34 22.18 -1.97
CA VAL A 85 11.51 22.48 -2.79
C VAL A 85 11.10 23.49 -3.87
N SER A 86 11.61 24.71 -3.74
CA SER A 86 11.42 25.78 -4.73
C SER A 86 12.65 25.89 -5.63
N ARG A 87 12.48 25.75 -6.94
CA ARG A 87 13.52 25.92 -7.96
C ARG A 87 13.04 26.91 -9.03
N PHE A 88 13.95 27.37 -9.89
CA PHE A 88 13.58 28.25 -11.01
C PHE A 88 12.48 27.58 -11.83
N GLY A 89 11.33 28.23 -11.91
CA GLY A 89 10.20 27.73 -12.69
C GLY A 89 9.40 26.58 -12.09
N LEU A 90 9.69 26.11 -10.87
CA LEU A 90 9.12 24.87 -10.34
C LEU A 90 9.01 24.87 -8.81
N SER A 91 7.83 24.51 -8.28
CA SER A 91 7.55 24.30 -6.86
C SER A 91 7.11 22.85 -6.66
N VAL A 92 7.78 22.14 -5.77
CA VAL A 92 7.36 20.80 -5.31
C VAL A 92 7.07 20.89 -3.83
N VAL A 93 5.87 20.50 -3.40
CA VAL A 93 5.45 20.40 -2.00
C VAL A 93 4.95 18.99 -1.72
#